data_AF-A0A7Y3ID85-F1
#
_entry.id   AF-A0A7Y3ID85-F1
#
_cell.length_a   1.000
_cell.length_b   1.000
_cell.length_c   1.000
_cell.angle_alpha   90.00
_cell.angle_beta   90.00
_cell.angle_gamma   90.00
#
_symmetry.space_group_name_H-M   'P 1'
#
loop_
_entity.id
_entity.type
_entity.pdbx_description
1 polymer ?
#
loop_
_entity_poly.entity_id
_entity_poly.type
_entity_poly.pdbx_seq_one_letter_code
_entity_poly.pdbx_strand_id
1 'polypeptide(L)'
;MATWAGVLATALCPNQGVAQDLDLRGQIRPRLEVRDLGGGDDAVALTNMRVRASVEAALDKGISVFIQLQDVRIWGEETSTLGDFSADQLDLHQGYVRLPLGSGS
;
A
#
# COMPACT_ATOMS: atom_id res chain seq x y z
N MET A 1 42.97 -19.36 -39.21
CA MET A 1 42.79 -18.10 -38.45
C MET A 1 41.36 -17.65 -38.66
N ALA A 2 40.50 -17.82 -37.66
CA ALA A 2 39.06 -17.58 -37.78
C ALA A 2 38.74 -16.12 -37.44
N THR A 3 38.12 -15.42 -38.40
CA THR A 3 37.52 -14.10 -38.26
C THR A 3 36.22 -14.23 -37.46
N TRP A 4 36.11 -13.55 -36.32
CA TRP A 4 34.86 -13.45 -35.57
C TRP A 4 34.23 -12.09 -35.85
N ALA A 5 33.08 -12.12 -36.53
CA ALA A 5 32.15 -11.00 -36.60
C ALA A 5 30.84 -11.45 -35.95
N GLY A 6 30.41 -10.74 -34.92
CA GLY A 6 29.16 -11.00 -34.23
C GLY A 6 28.76 -9.78 -33.41
N VAL A 7 28.27 -8.73 -34.08
CA VAL A 7 27.55 -7.66 -33.40
C VAL A 7 26.13 -8.16 -33.16
N LEU A 8 25.83 -8.48 -31.91
CA LEU A 8 24.47 -8.73 -31.45
C LEU A 8 23.83 -7.36 -31.16
N ALA A 9 23.08 -6.84 -32.13
CA ALA A 9 22.23 -5.67 -31.92
C ALA A 9 20.93 -6.14 -31.24
N THR A 10 20.88 -6.05 -29.91
CA THR A 10 19.62 -6.19 -29.18
C THR A 10 18.80 -4.94 -29.47
N ALA A 11 17.73 -5.08 -30.26
CA ALA A 11 16.72 -4.05 -30.42
C ALA A 11 16.02 -3.85 -29.07
N LEU A 12 16.46 -2.87 -28.28
CA LEU A 12 15.59 -2.23 -27.30
C LEU A 12 14.55 -1.45 -28.10
N CYS A 13 13.38 -2.05 -28.35
CA CYS A 13 12.19 -1.24 -28.56
C CYS A 13 11.98 -0.47 -27.25
N PRO A 14 12.07 0.87 -27.24
CA PRO A 14 11.52 1.60 -26.11
C PRO A 14 10.03 1.30 -26.14
N ASN A 15 9.55 0.48 -25.20
CA ASN A 15 8.13 0.48 -24.87
C ASN A 15 7.85 1.93 -24.46
N GLN A 16 7.22 2.69 -25.35
CA GLN A 16 6.71 4.01 -25.04
C GLN A 16 5.57 3.78 -24.06
N GLY A 17 5.92 3.57 -22.79
CA GLY A 17 4.96 3.52 -21.72
C GLY A 17 4.22 4.84 -21.76
N VAL A 18 2.93 4.78 -22.06
CA VAL A 18 2.00 5.86 -21.76
C VAL A 18 2.35 6.33 -20.36
N ALA A 19 2.68 7.61 -20.20
CA ALA A 19 2.97 8.18 -18.88
C ALA A 19 1.68 8.09 -18.06
N GLN A 20 1.49 6.98 -17.35
CA GLN A 20 0.41 6.80 -16.41
C GLN A 20 0.73 7.72 -15.23
N ASP A 21 -0.14 8.69 -15.00
CA ASP A 21 -0.01 9.54 -13.82
C ASP A 21 -0.33 8.67 -12.60
N LEU A 22 0.69 8.47 -11.76
CA LEU A 22 0.65 7.59 -10.60
C LEU A 22 0.75 8.45 -9.35
N ASP A 23 -0.32 8.45 -8.55
CA ASP A 23 -0.36 9.14 -7.26
C ASP A 23 -0.27 8.13 -6.12
N LEU A 24 0.79 8.24 -5.32
CA LEU A 24 1.03 7.42 -4.14
C LEU A 24 0.77 8.25 -2.89
N ARG A 25 -0.15 7.78 -2.05
CA ARG A 25 -0.51 8.46 -0.80
C ARG A 25 -0.43 7.50 0.38
N GLY A 26 -0.12 8.03 1.55
CA GLY A 26 -0.03 7.25 2.78
C GLY A 26 -0.46 8.04 4.01
N GLN A 27 -0.92 7.31 5.02
CA GLN A 27 -1.22 7.85 6.34
C GLN A 27 -0.76 6.87 7.41
N ILE A 28 -0.09 7.38 8.45
CA ILE A 28 0.31 6.62 9.64
C ILE A 28 -0.30 7.33 10.85
N ARG A 29 -1.05 6.61 11.69
CA ARG A 29 -1.72 7.15 12.87
C ARG A 29 -1.46 6.29 14.09
N PRO A 30 -0.40 6.57 14.86
CA PRO A 30 -0.22 5.99 16.18
C PRO A 30 -1.11 6.71 17.19
N ARG A 31 -1.68 5.96 18.13
CA ARG A 31 -2.43 6.47 19.28
C ARG A 31 -2.03 5.67 20.52
N LEU A 32 -1.42 6.37 21.48
CA LEU A 32 -1.18 5.83 22.80
C LEU A 32 -2.47 5.91 23.61
N GLU A 33 -2.85 4.82 24.26
CA GLU A 33 -4.00 4.71 25.15
C GLU A 33 -3.53 4.11 26.47
N VAL A 34 -3.89 4.74 27.58
CA VAL A 34 -3.71 4.18 28.92
C VAL A 34 -5.09 3.79 29.42
N ARG A 35 -5.27 2.52 29.77
CA ARG A 35 -6.53 2.01 30.32
C ARG A 35 -6.33 1.54 31.75
N ASP A 36 -7.21 2.01 32.62
CA ASP A 36 -7.38 1.49 33.97
C ASP A 36 -8.41 0.36 33.92
N LEU A 37 -8.00 -0.85 34.34
CA LEU A 37 -8.84 -2.06 34.29
C LEU A 37 -9.70 -2.24 35.56
N GLY A 38 -9.74 -1.24 36.46
CA GLY A 38 -10.78 -1.15 37.49
C GLY A 38 -10.42 -1.79 38.82
N GLY A 39 -9.19 -1.58 39.31
CA GLY A 39 -8.87 -1.80 40.73
C GLY A 39 -7.41 -2.17 41.04
N GLY A 40 -6.52 -1.17 41.11
CA GLY A 40 -5.11 -1.34 41.52
C GLY A 40 -4.11 -0.64 40.60
N ASP A 41 -2.81 -0.92 40.77
CA ASP A 41 -1.67 -0.42 39.96
C ASP A 41 -1.63 -1.04 38.52
N ASP A 42 -2.75 -1.59 38.05
CA ASP A 42 -2.89 -2.36 36.80
C ASP A 42 -3.27 -1.47 35.60
N ALA A 43 -2.66 -0.30 35.48
CA ALA A 43 -2.82 0.55 34.31
C ALA A 43 -1.98 0.00 33.14
N VAL A 44 -2.63 -0.37 32.03
CA VAL A 44 -1.95 -0.88 30.83
C VAL A 44 -1.83 0.24 29.80
N ALA A 45 -0.63 0.42 29.25
CA ALA A 45 -0.35 1.34 28.15
C ALA A 45 -0.31 0.57 26.82
N LEU A 46 -1.26 0.87 25.94
CA LEU A 46 -1.42 0.26 24.63
C LEU A 46 -1.14 1.30 23.54
N THR A 47 -0.49 0.91 22.45
CA THR A 47 -0.36 1.73 21.25
C THR A 47 -1.16 1.13 20.12
N ASN A 48 -2.26 1.79 19.74
CA ASN A 48 -3.02 1.47 18.54
C ASN A 48 -2.38 2.17 17.33
N MET A 49 -2.11 1.42 16.27
CA MET A 49 -1.54 1.91 15.04
C MET A 49 -2.48 1.60 13.88
N ARG A 50 -2.76 2.62 13.06
CA ARG A 50 -3.40 2.42 11.75
C ARG A 50 -2.54 3.01 10.66
N VAL A 51 -2.18 2.18 9.70
CA VAL A 51 -1.46 2.56 8.48
C VAL A 51 -2.39 2.39 7.29
N ARG A 52 -2.39 3.35 6.38
CA ARG A 52 -3.05 3.24 5.07
C ARG A 52 -2.09 3.64 3.99
N ALA A 53 -2.07 2.86 2.92
CA ALA A 53 -1.33 3.18 1.71
C ALA A 53 -2.29 3.07 0.53
N SER A 54 -2.26 4.05 -0.36
CA SER A 54 -3.10 4.05 -1.56
C SER A 54 -2.33 4.44 -2.79
N VAL A 55 -2.76 3.87 -3.91
CA VAL A 55 -2.29 4.23 -5.24
C VAL A 55 -3.50 4.60 -6.11
N GLU A 56 -3.37 5.70 -6.84
CA GLU A 56 -4.27 6.04 -7.95
C GLU A 56 -3.47 6.06 -9.24
N ALA A 57 -3.99 5.42 -10.28
CA ALA A 57 -3.41 5.44 -11.61
C ALA A 57 -4.42 6.01 -12.60
N ALA A 58 -4.06 7.10 -13.26
CA ALA A 58 -4.81 7.62 -14.40
C ALA A 58 -4.39 6.85 -15.67
N LEU A 59 -5.37 6.23 -16.31
CA LEU A 59 -5.22 5.51 -17.57
C LEU A 59 -5.76 6.37 -18.71
N ASP A 60 -5.45 5.96 -19.94
CA ASP A 60 -5.94 6.63 -21.13
C ASP A 60 -7.47 6.67 -21.19
N LYS A 61 -7.98 7.72 -21.86
CA LYS A 61 -9.41 7.95 -22.09
C LYS A 61 -10.21 8.26 -20.82
N GLY A 62 -9.56 8.80 -19.78
CA GLY A 62 -10.25 9.27 -18.58
C GLY A 62 -10.70 8.16 -17.64
N ILE A 63 -10.12 6.96 -17.78
CA ILE A 63 -10.29 5.87 -16.83
C ILE A 63 -9.31 6.07 -15.68
N SER A 64 -9.72 5.87 -14.43
CA SER A 64 -8.77 5.82 -13.31
C SER A 64 -9.02 4.60 -12.42
N VAL A 65 -7.94 4.07 -11.84
CA VAL A 65 -7.97 2.94 -10.92
C VAL A 65 -7.45 3.41 -9.58
N PHE A 66 -8.18 3.11 -8.51
CA PHE A 66 -7.78 3.41 -7.14
C PHE A 66 -7.74 2.15 -6.30
N ILE A 67 -6.66 1.97 -5.53
CA ILE A 67 -6.48 0.87 -4.58
C ILE A 67 -5.96 1.46 -3.27
N GLN A 68 -6.54 1.06 -2.14
CA GLN A 68 -6.08 1.42 -0.80
C GLN A 68 -6.00 0.18 0.08
N LEU A 69 -4.83 -0.04 0.66
CA LEU A 69 -4.55 -1.04 1.68
C LEU A 69 -4.59 -0.40 3.07
N GLN A 70 -5.02 -1.16 4.07
CA GLN A 70 -5.01 -0.77 5.46
C GLN A 70 -4.37 -1.87 6.32
N ASP A 71 -3.60 -1.44 7.31
CA ASP A 71 -3.13 -2.27 8.41
C ASP A 71 -3.54 -1.61 9.73
N VAL A 72 -4.10 -2.39 10.65
CA VAL A 72 -4.45 -1.94 12.01
C VAL A 72 -3.80 -2.90 12.98
N ARG A 73 -3.09 -2.39 13.98
CA ARG A 73 -2.39 -3.21 14.96
C ARG A 73 -2.39 -2.54 16.33
N ILE A 74 -2.53 -3.34 17.38
CA ILE A 74 -2.40 -2.89 18.77
C ILE A 74 -1.09 -3.46 19.32
N TRP A 75 -0.33 -2.62 20.00
CA TRP A 75 0.93 -2.96 20.65
C TRP A 75 0.80 -2.73 22.16
N GLY A 76 1.53 -3.50 22.97
CA GLY A 76 1.63 -3.26 24.42
C GLY A 76 0.78 -4.16 25.32
N GLU A 77 0.16 -5.22 24.78
CA GLU A 77 -0.65 -6.18 25.56
C GLU A 77 0.09 -7.50 25.89
N GLU A 78 1.32 -7.72 25.37
CA GLU A 78 1.93 -9.06 25.33
C GLU A 78 3.25 -9.18 26.11
N THR A 79 3.40 -10.26 26.88
CA THR A 79 4.64 -10.70 27.56
C THR A 79 5.78 -11.04 26.58
N SER A 80 5.51 -11.19 25.28
CA SER A 80 6.51 -11.52 24.25
C SER A 80 6.15 -10.91 22.89
N THR A 81 6.91 -9.91 22.45
CA THR A 81 6.71 -9.11 21.23
C THR A 81 7.34 -9.71 19.96
N LEU A 82 7.94 -10.91 20.05
CA LEU A 82 8.79 -11.49 19.00
C LEU A 82 8.18 -12.72 18.31
N GLY A 83 6.97 -13.16 18.69
CA GLY A 83 6.37 -14.41 18.22
C GLY A 83 5.31 -14.24 17.13
N ASP A 84 4.54 -13.16 17.17
CA ASP A 84 3.40 -12.96 16.27
C ASP A 84 3.74 -11.96 15.16
N PHE A 85 4.49 -12.45 14.17
CA PHE A 85 4.71 -11.75 12.91
C PHE A 85 3.62 -12.09 11.88
N SER A 86 2.39 -12.41 12.29
CA SER A 86 1.32 -12.59 11.32
C SER A 86 0.96 -11.23 10.68
N ALA A 87 0.72 -11.26 9.38
CA ALA A 87 0.18 -10.13 8.62
C ALA A 87 -1.34 -10.21 8.53
N ASP A 88 -2.00 -10.91 9.47
CA ASP A 88 -3.44 -11.22 9.41
C ASP A 88 -4.33 -9.98 9.46
N GLN A 89 -3.76 -8.81 9.80
CA GLN A 89 -4.46 -7.54 9.94
C GLN A 89 -4.26 -6.58 8.74
N LEU A 90 -3.58 -7.03 7.67
CA LEU A 90 -3.46 -6.29 6.41
C LEU A 90 -4.66 -6.59 5.50
N ASP A 91 -5.46 -5.56 5.19
CA ASP A 91 -6.69 -5.66 4.40
C ASP A 91 -6.74 -4.71 3.20
N LEU A 92 -7.53 -5.08 2.17
CA LEU A 92 -7.93 -4.16 1.11
C LEU A 92 -9.07 -3.28 1.64
N HIS A 93 -8.75 -2.02 1.92
CA HIS A 93 -9.70 -1.07 2.49
C HIS A 93 -10.68 -0.53 1.46
N GLN A 94 -10.17 -0.21 0.27
CA GLN A 94 -10.98 0.33 -0.82
C GLN A 94 -10.34 0.02 -2.17
N GLY A 95 -11.16 -0.34 -3.15
CA GLY A 95 -10.73 -0.48 -4.53
C GLY A 95 -11.88 -0.16 -5.48
N TYR A 96 -11.64 0.65 -6.51
CA TYR A 96 -12.63 0.94 -7.55
C TYR A 96 -11.97 1.41 -8.84
N VAL A 97 -12.75 1.35 -9.92
CA VAL A 97 -12.43 1.92 -11.22
C VAL A 97 -13.41 3.05 -11.52
N ARG A 98 -12.90 4.21 -11.91
CA ARG A 98 -13.71 5.31 -12.45
C ARG A 98 -13.68 5.24 -13.97
N LEU A 99 -14.87 5.34 -14.57
CA LEU A 99 -15.05 5.39 -16.01
C LEU A 99 -15.52 6.79 -16.42
N PRO A 100 -15.09 7.30 -17.59
CA PRO A 100 -15.65 8.53 -18.13
C PRO A 100 -17.14 8.33 -18.44
N LEU A 101 -17.98 9.32 -18.12
CA LEU A 101 -19.31 9.38 -18.72
C LEU A 101 -19.13 9.66 -20.21
N GLY A 102 -19.64 8.79 -21.07
CA GLY A 102 -19.62 9.02 -22.51
C GLY A 102 -20.28 10.38 -22.82
N SER A 103 -19.59 11.25 -23.56
CA SER A 103 -20.22 12.42 -24.12
C SER A 103 -21.26 11.93 -25.12
N GLY A 104 -22.54 11.94 -24.73
CA GLY A 104 -23.63 11.69 -25.65
C GLY A 104 -23.54 12.69 -26.78
N SER A 105 -23.12 12.24 -27.95
CA SER A 105 -23.33 12.90 -29.23
C SER A 105 -24.76 12.68 -29.68
#